data_AF-A0A966IZH0-F1
#
_entry.id   AF-A0A966IZH0-F1
#
_cell.length_a   1.000
_cell.length_b   1.000
_cell.length_c   1.000
_cell.angle_alpha   90.00
_cell.angle_beta   90.00
_cell.angle_gamma   90.00
#
_symmetry.space_group_name_H-M   'P 1'
#
loop_
_entity.id
_entity.type
_entity.pdbx_description
1 polymer ?
#
loop_
_entity_poly.entity_id
_entity_poly.type
_entity_poly.pdbx_seq_one_letter_code
_entity_poly.pdbx_strand_id
1 'polypeptide(L)'
;MPVTERIGVMGGAFDPPHLAHRALAESALRELKLSELRIFPTGQAWHKSTALSPAADRLAMARLAFDSLPGVQVDDAELRRQGPTY
;
A
#
# COMPACT_ATOMS: atom_id res chain seq x y z
N MET A 1 15.84 21.71 16.13
CA MET A 1 14.96 20.60 16.50
C MET A 1 14.99 19.62 15.33
N PRO A 2 15.41 18.36 15.50
CA PRO A 2 15.27 17.39 14.43
C PRO A 2 13.77 17.24 14.13
N VAL A 3 13.39 17.38 12.86
CA VAL A 3 12.02 17.07 12.42
C VAL A 3 11.89 15.56 12.52
N THR A 4 11.05 15.07 13.43
CA THR A 4 10.70 13.66 13.47
C THR A 4 9.92 13.33 12.21
N GLU A 5 10.49 12.54 11.30
CA GLU A 5 9.79 12.03 10.13
C GLU A 5 8.59 11.19 10.57
N ARG A 6 7.42 11.48 9.99
CA ARG A 6 6.18 10.75 10.26
C ARG A 6 5.87 9.88 9.06
N ILE A 7 6.15 8.59 9.21
CA ILE A 7 5.93 7.60 8.15
C ILE A 7 4.65 6.83 8.47
N GLY A 8 3.70 6.83 7.53
CA GLY A 8 2.51 6.00 7.57
C GLY A 8 2.71 4.70 6.81
N VAL A 9 1.92 3.69 7.15
CA VAL A 9 1.86 2.40 6.46
C VAL A 9 0.41 2.06 6.15
N MET A 10 0.12 1.72 4.90
CA MET A 10 -1.20 1.27 4.45
C MET A 10 -1.06 -0.06 3.72
N GLY A 11 -1.43 -1.14 4.40
CA GLY A 11 -1.53 -2.48 3.82
C GLY A 11 -2.87 -2.72 3.16
N GLY A 12 -2.90 -3.55 2.12
CA GLY A 12 -4.15 -3.98 1.51
C GLY A 12 -3.96 -4.94 0.35
N ALA A 13 -4.98 -5.74 0.06
CA ALA A 13 -4.91 -6.68 -1.05
C ALA A 13 -4.84 -5.98 -2.42
N PHE A 14 -5.48 -4.80 -2.56
CA PHE A 14 -5.54 -4.02 -3.79
C PHE A 14 -5.89 -4.86 -5.03
N ASP A 15 -7.09 -5.45 -5.01
CA ASP A 15 -7.53 -6.40 -6.03
C ASP A 15 -8.86 -6.00 -6.71
N PRO A 16 -8.90 -4.93 -7.53
CA PRO A 16 -7.84 -3.96 -7.78
C PRO A 16 -7.86 -2.77 -6.79
N PRO A 17 -6.81 -1.94 -6.73
CA PRO A 17 -6.92 -0.62 -6.09
C PRO A 17 -8.00 0.22 -6.78
N HIS A 18 -8.61 1.15 -6.03
CA HIS A 18 -9.74 1.95 -6.49
C HIS A 18 -9.76 3.32 -5.82
N LEU A 19 -10.65 4.21 -6.26
CA LEU A 19 -10.67 5.62 -5.83
C LEU A 19 -10.73 5.81 -4.32
N ALA A 20 -11.49 4.98 -3.59
CA ALA A 20 -11.53 5.09 -2.13
C ALA A 20 -10.17 4.79 -1.47
N HIS A 21 -9.37 3.85 -1.99
CA HIS A 21 -8.01 3.61 -1.47
C HIS A 21 -7.10 4.82 -1.70
N ARG A 22 -7.19 5.43 -2.90
CA ARG A 22 -6.43 6.65 -3.23
C ARG A 22 -6.84 7.81 -2.32
N ALA A 23 -8.14 8.02 -2.12
CA ALA A 23 -8.65 9.06 -1.25
C ALA A 23 -8.16 8.90 0.19
N LEU A 24 -8.13 7.66 0.71
CA LEU A 24 -7.58 7.35 2.03
C LEU A 24 -6.08 7.68 2.13
N ALA A 25 -5.28 7.31 1.13
CA ALA A 25 -3.85 7.63 1.10
C ALA A 25 -3.61 9.14 1.12
N GLU A 26 -4.33 9.90 0.29
CA GLU A 26 -4.26 11.36 0.25
C GLU A 26 -4.70 12.00 1.57
N SER A 27 -5.78 11.51 2.18
CA SER A 27 -6.24 11.99 3.49
C SER A 27 -5.24 11.69 4.60
N ALA A 28 -4.66 10.49 4.63
CA ALA A 28 -3.65 10.12 5.62
C ALA A 28 -2.43 11.06 5.56
N LEU A 29 -1.91 11.34 4.36
CA LEU A 29 -0.80 12.28 4.18
C LEU A 29 -1.12 13.67 4.74
N ARG A 30 -2.29 14.22 4.38
CA ARG A 30 -2.70 15.58 4.79
C ARG A 30 -3.03 15.67 6.28
N GLU A 31 -3.89 14.79 6.77
CA GLU A 31 -4.50 14.88 8.10
C GLU A 31 -3.51 14.48 9.19
N LEU A 32 -2.69 13.45 8.94
CA LEU A 32 -1.66 13.00 9.87
C LEU A 32 -0.33 13.72 9.67
N LYS A 33 -0.25 14.63 8.68
CA LYS A 33 0.95 15.39 8.31
C LYS A 33 2.15 14.48 8.11
N LEU A 34 1.95 13.39 7.37
CA LEU A 34 3.01 12.40 7.10
C LEU A 34 4.05 13.00 6.16
N SER A 35 5.32 12.69 6.40
CA SER A 35 6.40 12.92 5.45
C SER A 35 6.41 11.87 4.35
N GLU A 36 5.97 10.65 4.67
CA GLU A 36 5.93 9.52 3.75
C GLU A 36 4.75 8.59 4.09
N LEU A 37 4.14 7.99 3.08
CA LEU A 37 3.18 6.89 3.22
C LEU A 37 3.65 5.70 2.38
N ARG A 38 3.89 4.56 3.04
CA ARG A 38 4.21 3.30 2.36
C ARG A 38 2.97 2.47 2.12
N ILE A 39 2.72 2.13 0.87
CA ILE A 39 1.67 1.20 0.46
C ILE A 39 2.27 -0.19 0.34
N PHE A 40 1.72 -1.16 1.05
CA PHE A 40 2.14 -2.56 0.96
C PHE A 40 1.02 -3.42 0.38
N PRO A 41 1.10 -3.80 -0.90
CA PRO A 41 0.20 -4.81 -1.44
C PRO A 41 0.42 -6.14 -0.72
N THR A 42 -0.65 -6.77 -0.26
CA THR A 42 -0.57 -8.07 0.42
C THR A 42 0.16 -9.08 -0.46
N GLY A 43 1.14 -9.80 0.09
CA GLY A 43 1.80 -10.93 -0.57
C GLY A 43 0.90 -12.17 -0.61
N GLN A 44 0.88 -12.92 0.50
CA GLN A 44 0.09 -14.14 0.66
C GLN A 44 -1.11 -13.91 1.59
N ALA A 45 -2.27 -13.63 1.00
CA ALA A 45 -3.53 -13.41 1.71
C ALA A 45 -4.18 -14.73 2.19
N TRP A 46 -3.52 -15.43 3.10
CA TRP A 46 -3.90 -16.76 3.59
C TRP A 46 -5.28 -16.83 4.26
N HIS A 47 -5.78 -15.71 4.80
CA HIS A 47 -7.08 -15.62 5.46
C HIS A 47 -8.26 -15.47 4.49
N LYS A 48 -8.01 -15.18 3.20
CA LYS A 48 -9.09 -14.92 2.26
C LYS A 48 -9.59 -16.22 1.64
N SER A 49 -10.91 -16.43 1.71
CA SER A 49 -11.60 -17.56 1.09
C SER A 49 -11.63 -17.47 -0.44
N THR A 50 -11.46 -16.27 -0.99
CA THR A 50 -11.49 -16.02 -2.44
C THR A 50 -10.08 -15.92 -2.97
N ALA A 51 -9.81 -16.61 -4.08
CA ALA A 51 -8.57 -16.45 -4.82
C ALA A 51 -8.43 -15.00 -5.30
N LEU A 52 -7.32 -14.37 -4.94
CA LEU A 52 -6.99 -13.03 -5.42
C LEU A 52 -6.29 -13.11 -6.79
N SER A 53 -6.32 -12.01 -7.55
CA SER A 53 -5.51 -11.86 -8.77
C SER A 53 -4.01 -12.04 -8.45
N PRO A 54 -3.13 -12.40 -9.39
CA PRO A 54 -1.71 -12.60 -9.13
C PRO A 54 -1.06 -11.43 -8.39
N ALA A 55 -0.20 -11.71 -7.40
CA ALA A 55 0.38 -10.66 -6.57
C ALA A 55 1.16 -9.62 -7.39
N ALA A 56 1.85 -10.06 -8.46
CA ALA A 56 2.55 -9.18 -9.39
C ALA A 56 1.60 -8.19 -10.09
N ASP A 57 0.41 -8.63 -10.49
CA ASP A 57 -0.60 -7.77 -11.14
C ASP A 57 -1.15 -6.75 -10.15
N ARG A 58 -1.44 -7.19 -8.91
CA ARG A 58 -1.89 -6.29 -7.84
C ARG A 58 -0.84 -5.23 -7.49
N LEU A 59 0.43 -5.62 -7.43
CA LEU A 59 1.55 -4.68 -7.24
C LEU A 59 1.64 -3.68 -8.40
N ALA A 60 1.54 -4.14 -9.65
CA ALA A 60 1.57 -3.27 -10.82
C ALA A 60 0.41 -2.27 -10.80
N MET A 61 -0.80 -2.73 -10.48
CA MET A 61 -1.97 -1.85 -10.34
C MET A 61 -1.83 -0.87 -9.18
N ALA A 62 -1.25 -1.30 -8.04
CA ALA A 62 -0.99 -0.41 -6.90
C ALA A 62 -0.02 0.71 -7.29
N ARG A 63 1.08 0.40 -7.99
CA ARG A 63 2.01 1.41 -8.53
C ARG A 63 1.29 2.42 -9.42
N LEU A 64 0.48 1.94 -10.36
CA LEU A 64 -0.32 2.81 -11.24
C LEU A 64 -1.29 3.72 -10.45
N ALA A 65 -1.88 3.21 -9.36
CA ALA A 65 -2.84 3.96 -8.55
C ALA A 65 -2.19 5.03 -7.65
N PHE A 66 -1.02 4.73 -7.08
CA PHE A 66 -0.44 5.48 -5.97
C PHE A 66 0.88 6.22 -6.27
N ASP A 67 1.71 5.78 -7.22
CA ASP A 67 3.05 6.39 -7.45
C ASP A 67 2.98 7.85 -7.93
N SER A 68 1.81 8.28 -8.44
CA SER A 68 1.55 9.69 -8.80
C SER A 68 1.31 10.61 -7.60
N LEU A 69 1.15 10.07 -6.39
CA LEU A 69 0.93 10.85 -5.17
C LEU A 69 2.27 11.27 -4.56
N PRO A 70 2.52 12.57 -4.35
CA PRO A 70 3.74 13.03 -3.68
C PRO A 70 3.83 12.46 -2.25
N GLY A 71 5.02 11.97 -1.89
CA GLY A 71 5.26 11.39 -0.57
C GLY A 71 4.69 9.98 -0.38
N VAL A 72 4.30 9.29 -1.46
CA VAL A 72 3.86 7.90 -1.41
C VAL A 72 4.89 6.99 -2.07
N GLN A 73 5.11 5.82 -1.47
CA GLN A 73 5.93 4.76 -2.05
C GLN A 73 5.19 3.42 -1.98
N VAL A 74 5.07 2.72 -3.11
CA VAL A 74 4.58 1.34 -3.14
C VAL A 74 5.74 0.37 -2.95
N ASP A 75 5.69 -0.44 -1.89
CA ASP A 75 6.72 -1.39 -1.50
C ASP A 75 6.26 -2.84 -1.70
N ASP A 76 7.10 -3.65 -2.33
CA ASP A 76 6.88 -5.06 -2.66
C ASP A 76 7.51 -6.01 -1.61
N ALA A 77 7.92 -5.51 -0.45
CA ALA A 77 8.52 -6.32 0.61
C ALA A 77 7.65 -7.52 1.02
N GLU A 78 6.33 -7.37 1.08
CA GLU A 78 5.43 -8.48 1.41
C GLU A 78 5.41 -9.57 0.34
N LEU A 79 5.51 -9.19 -0.93
CA LEU A 79 5.53 -10.16 -2.05
C LEU A 79 6.82 -10.97 -2.08
N ARG A 80 7.93 -10.40 -1.60
CA ARG A 80 9.22 -11.08 -1.48
C ARG A 80 9.32 -11.98 -0.24
N ARG A 81 8.41 -11.83 0.72
CA ARG A 81 8.42 -12.59 1.97
C ARG A 81 7.74 -13.94 1.78
N GLN A 82 8.34 -14.99 2.34
CA GLN A 82 7.68 -16.29 2.39
C GLN A 82 6.66 -16.32 3.55
N GLY A 83 5.54 -16.98 3.31
CA GLY A 83 4.51 -17.19 4.32
C GLY A 83 3.44 -16.09 4.38
N PRO A 84 2.47 -16.24 5.30
CA PRO A 84 1.28 -15.40 5.38
C PRO A 84 1.61 -13.91 5.57
N THR A 85 0.92 -13.04 4.84
CA THR A 85 0.96 -11.58 5.05
C THR A 85 -0.46 -10.98 5.02
N TYR A 86 -0.63 -9.72 5.42
CA TYR A 86 -1.94 -9.12 5.71
C TYR A 86 -2.40 -8.08 4.66
#